data_AF-A0A060Z3X7-F1
#
_entry.id   AF-A0A060Z3X7-F1
#
_cell.length_a   1.000
_cell.length_b   1.000
_cell.length_c   1.000
_cell.angle_alpha   90.00
_cell.angle_beta   90.00
_cell.angle_gamma   90.00
#
_symmetry.space_group_name_H-M   'P 1'
#
loop_
_entity.id
_entity.type
_entity.pdbx_description
1 polymer ?
#
loop_
_entity_poly.entity_id
_entity_poly.type
_entity_poly.pdbx_seq_one_letter_code
_entity_poly.pdbx_strand_id
1 'polypeptide(L)'
;MLYLIGRGPPPPPPPAVKVKTEMGTSETETEIFNSLMERGDLDFIEQLWVRMRNSVTSYQDVGDCLKMVIKALQYGDIKPWIHRDSSSSLSKLILQSYHHQMDHVSLTGLTPVHMLLEMGLDKMRKDYINYLIGQDLTTLNHLVSPRFILLYSENHL
;
A
#
# COMPACT_ATOMS: atom_id res chain seq x y z
N MET A 1 -21.14 -51.91 56.98
CA MET A 1 -19.69 -51.65 57.07
C MET A 1 -19.18 -51.43 55.66
N LEU A 2 -19.15 -50.17 55.18
CA LEU A 2 -18.72 -49.82 53.82
C LEU A 2 -17.19 -49.67 53.80
N TYR A 3 -16.50 -50.44 52.95
CA TYR A 3 -15.08 -50.23 52.63
C TYR A 3 -14.95 -49.16 51.53
N LEU A 4 -14.27 -48.06 51.87
CA LEU A 4 -13.87 -46.99 50.96
C LEU A 4 -12.66 -47.45 50.13
N ILE A 5 -12.83 -47.64 48.82
CA ILE A 5 -11.72 -47.88 47.89
C ILE A 5 -11.10 -46.51 47.56
N GLY A 6 -9.90 -46.25 48.10
CA GLY A 6 -9.12 -45.06 47.81
C GLY A 6 -8.68 -45.01 46.34
N ARG A 7 -9.03 -43.94 45.63
CA ARG A 7 -8.45 -43.62 44.31
C ARG A 7 -7.07 -43.00 44.54
N GLY A 8 -6.02 -43.65 44.02
CA GLY A 8 -4.66 -43.10 43.99
C GLY A 8 -4.55 -41.85 43.10
N PRO A 9 -3.51 -41.02 43.28
CA PRO A 9 -3.35 -39.79 42.53
C PRO A 9 -3.13 -40.07 41.03
N PRO A 10 -3.64 -39.21 40.13
CA PRO A 10 -3.48 -39.38 38.69
C PRO A 10 -2.01 -39.23 38.28
N PRO A 11 -1.57 -39.93 37.21
CA PRO A 11 -0.21 -39.82 36.71
C PRO A 11 0.08 -38.40 36.19
N PRO A 12 1.35 -37.95 36.25
CA PRO A 12 1.73 -36.64 35.75
C PRO A 12 1.51 -36.54 34.23
N PRO A 13 1.13 -35.37 33.72
CA PRO A 13 0.96 -35.17 32.28
C PRO A 13 2.30 -35.37 31.55
N PRO A 14 2.28 -35.89 30.31
CA PRO A 14 3.48 -36.06 29.51
C PRO A 14 4.18 -34.70 29.29
N PRO A 15 5.52 -34.69 29.19
CA PRO A 15 6.27 -33.44 29.01
C PRO A 15 5.79 -32.73 27.74
N ALA A 16 5.43 -31.45 27.89
CA ALA A 16 5.02 -30.62 26.77
C ALA A 16 6.13 -30.60 25.72
N VAL A 17 5.84 -31.16 24.54
CA VAL A 17 6.67 -31.00 23.36
C VAL A 17 6.68 -29.51 23.05
N LYS A 18 7.81 -28.86 23.32
CA LYS A 18 8.06 -27.49 22.83
C LYS A 18 8.18 -27.59 21.32
N VAL A 19 7.06 -27.39 20.62
CA VAL A 19 7.07 -27.05 19.20
C VAL A 19 7.83 -25.74 19.11
N LYS A 20 9.05 -25.81 18.59
CA LYS A 20 9.85 -24.65 18.26
C LYS A 20 9.19 -24.09 17.00
N THR A 21 8.29 -23.13 17.17
CA THR A 21 7.78 -22.33 16.06
C THR A 21 8.97 -21.56 15.52
N GLU A 22 9.47 -21.97 14.37
CA GLU A 22 10.48 -21.25 13.62
C GLU A 22 9.84 -19.94 13.13
N MET A 23 10.13 -18.85 13.85
CA MET A 23 9.81 -17.48 13.45
C MET A 23 10.85 -17.06 12.40
N GLY A 24 10.70 -17.57 11.19
CA GLY A 24 11.62 -17.34 10.07
C GLY A 24 10.89 -16.77 8.85
N THR A 25 10.28 -15.59 8.97
CA THR A 25 9.63 -14.91 7.84
C THR A 25 9.81 -13.39 7.80
N SER A 26 10.27 -12.72 8.87
CA SER A 26 10.29 -11.24 8.90
C SER A 26 11.43 -10.60 8.11
N GLU A 27 12.62 -11.22 8.08
CA GLU A 27 13.82 -10.59 7.49
C GLU A 27 13.79 -10.67 5.96
N THR A 28 13.44 -11.85 5.42
CA THR A 28 13.33 -12.08 3.97
C THR A 28 12.18 -11.29 3.35
N GLU A 29 11.03 -11.17 4.02
CA GLU A 29 9.91 -10.35 3.55
C GLU A 29 10.29 -8.85 3.49
N THR A 30 11.07 -8.38 4.46
CA THR A 30 11.55 -6.99 4.50
C THR A 30 12.55 -6.72 3.37
N GLU A 31 13.46 -7.65 3.08
CA GLU A 31 14.42 -7.53 1.97
C GLU A 31 13.73 -7.54 0.60
N ILE A 32 12.77 -8.45 0.39
CA ILE A 32 11.96 -8.49 -0.84
C ILE A 32 11.19 -7.18 -0.98
N PHE A 33 10.53 -6.71 0.09
CA PHE A 33 9.79 -5.46 0.07
C PHE A 33 10.69 -4.26 -0.23
N ASN A 34 11.90 -4.21 0.34
CA ASN A 34 12.87 -3.15 0.07
C ASN A 34 13.32 -3.17 -1.40
N SER A 35 13.64 -4.34 -1.96
CA SER A 35 14.00 -4.46 -3.38
C SER A 35 12.85 -4.05 -4.32
N LEU A 36 11.59 -4.29 -3.93
CA LEU A 36 10.41 -3.84 -4.67
C LEU A 36 10.28 -2.31 -4.64
N MET A 37 10.69 -1.68 -3.54
CA MET A 37 10.56 -0.25 -3.28
C MET A 37 11.68 0.61 -3.88
N GLU A 38 12.78 0.01 -4.34
CA GLU A 38 14.02 0.67 -4.83
C GLU A 38 13.92 1.32 -6.23
N ARG A 39 12.73 1.80 -6.63
CA ARG A 39 12.61 2.57 -7.88
C ARG A 39 13.18 3.98 -7.72
N GLY A 40 14.10 4.35 -8.60
CA GLY A 40 14.71 5.69 -8.63
C GLY A 40 13.97 6.74 -9.45
N ASP A 41 13.00 6.33 -10.28
CA ASP A 41 12.28 7.17 -11.25
C ASP A 41 10.91 7.66 -10.71
N LEU A 42 10.75 7.74 -9.39
CA LEU A 42 9.48 8.13 -8.76
C LEU A 42 9.03 9.53 -9.19
N ASP A 43 7.77 9.64 -9.60
CA ASP A 43 7.16 10.95 -9.83
C ASP A 43 6.84 11.68 -8.52
N PHE A 44 6.34 12.91 -8.65
CA PHE A 44 5.99 13.73 -7.50
C PHE A 44 4.99 13.08 -6.55
N ILE A 45 3.98 12.38 -7.08
CA ILE A 45 2.92 11.75 -6.28
C ILE A 45 3.50 10.57 -5.49
N GLU A 46 4.32 9.76 -6.14
CA GLU A 46 4.99 8.62 -5.53
C GLU A 46 5.97 9.09 -4.43
N GLN A 47 6.73 10.14 -4.71
CA GLN A 47 7.62 10.78 -3.74
C GLN A 47 6.87 11.39 -2.54
N LEU A 48 5.70 11.97 -2.78
CA LEU A 48 4.83 12.49 -1.73
C LEU A 48 4.32 11.34 -0.85
N TRP A 49 3.82 10.26 -1.45
CA TRP A 49 3.35 9.10 -0.70
C TRP A 49 4.46 8.48 0.15
N VAL A 50 5.68 8.30 -0.39
CA VAL A 50 6.84 7.77 0.37
C VAL A 50 7.14 8.63 1.60
N ARG A 51 7.06 9.95 1.48
CA ARG A 51 7.24 10.86 2.62
C ARG A 51 6.09 10.76 3.61
N MET A 52 4.85 10.77 3.13
CA MET A 52 3.67 10.70 3.98
C MET A 52 3.62 9.39 4.78
N ARG A 53 3.85 8.23 4.17
CA ARG A 53 3.82 6.94 4.89
C ARG A 53 4.82 6.84 6.05
N ASN A 54 5.90 7.62 6.00
CA ASN A 54 6.97 7.58 6.99
C ASN A 54 6.82 8.67 8.07
N SER A 55 5.92 9.63 7.88
CA SER A 55 5.84 10.83 8.74
C SER A 55 4.43 11.13 9.26
N VAL A 56 3.38 10.71 8.55
CA VAL A 56 1.99 10.90 8.98
C VAL A 56 1.69 9.94 10.13
N THR A 57 1.18 10.49 11.23
CA THR A 57 0.76 9.73 12.42
C THR A 57 -0.72 9.89 12.74
N SER A 58 -1.40 10.83 12.07
CA SER A 58 -2.81 11.15 12.32
C SER A 58 -3.57 11.50 11.04
N TYR A 59 -4.91 11.44 11.10
CA TYR A 59 -5.78 11.94 10.01
C TYR A 59 -5.52 13.42 9.69
N GLN A 60 -5.20 14.23 10.72
CA GLN A 60 -4.92 15.65 10.50
C GLN A 60 -3.63 15.85 9.72
N ASP A 61 -2.59 15.06 10.00
CA ASP A 61 -1.32 15.14 9.26
C ASP A 61 -1.56 14.86 7.76
N VAL A 62 -2.45 13.91 7.43
CA VAL A 62 -2.86 13.65 6.03
C VAL A 62 -3.53 14.87 5.42
N GLY A 63 -4.54 15.42 6.12
CA GLY A 63 -5.30 16.58 5.66
C GLY A 63 -4.41 17.81 5.45
N ASP A 64 -3.53 18.11 6.39
CA ASP A 64 -2.63 19.26 6.34
C ASP A 64 -1.58 19.12 5.25
N CYS A 65 -0.97 17.94 5.10
CA CYS A 65 -0.04 17.68 3.99
C CYS A 65 -0.70 17.89 2.63
N LEU A 66 -1.88 17.27 2.41
CA LEU A 66 -2.60 17.43 1.15
C LEU A 66 -3.04 18.87 0.91
N LYS A 67 -3.47 19.58 1.97
CA LYS A 67 -3.86 20.99 1.88
C LYS A 67 -2.68 21.87 1.48
N MET A 68 -1.48 21.62 2.00
CA MET A 68 -0.27 22.34 1.61
C MET A 68 0.06 22.11 0.13
N VAL A 69 0.04 20.87 -0.33
CA VAL A 69 0.32 20.53 -1.73
C VAL A 69 -0.70 21.16 -2.67
N ILE A 70 -2.00 21.04 -2.36
CA ILE A 70 -3.09 21.62 -3.16
C ILE A 70 -2.97 23.14 -3.23
N LYS A 71 -2.64 23.83 -2.13
CA LYS A 71 -2.39 25.27 -2.15
C LYS A 71 -1.20 25.65 -3.05
N ALA A 72 -0.07 24.95 -2.91
CA ALA A 72 1.11 25.22 -3.73
C ALA A 72 0.83 25.01 -5.23
N LEU A 73 0.00 24.02 -5.58
CA LEU A 73 -0.50 23.82 -6.95
C LEU A 73 -1.41 24.96 -7.40
N GLN A 74 -2.35 25.39 -6.55
CA GLN A 74 -3.33 26.42 -6.86
C GLN A 74 -2.69 27.78 -7.13
N TYR A 75 -1.67 28.16 -6.33
CA TYR A 75 -0.94 29.41 -6.52
C TYR A 75 0.14 29.33 -7.60
N GLY A 76 0.42 28.13 -8.13
CA GLY A 76 1.45 27.92 -9.14
C GLY A 76 2.88 27.97 -8.60
N ASP A 77 3.05 27.83 -7.28
CA ASP A 77 4.36 27.82 -6.60
C ASP A 77 5.22 26.62 -7.04
N ILE A 78 4.55 25.54 -7.44
CA ILE A 78 5.19 24.31 -7.92
C ILE A 78 4.60 23.86 -9.26
N LYS A 79 5.43 23.21 -10.09
CA LYS A 79 5.02 22.52 -11.32
C LYS A 79 5.55 21.09 -11.31
N PRO A 80 4.93 20.19 -10.53
CA PRO A 80 5.48 18.88 -10.26
C PRO A 80 5.29 17.92 -11.42
N TRP A 81 6.37 17.30 -11.89
CA TRP A 81 6.26 16.27 -12.93
C TRP A 81 5.56 15.00 -12.41
N ILE A 82 4.65 14.46 -13.23
CA ILE A 82 3.89 13.23 -12.95
C ILE A 82 3.92 12.29 -14.15
N HIS A 83 3.87 10.98 -13.89
CA HIS A 83 3.68 10.01 -14.96
C HIS A 83 2.29 10.13 -15.59
N ARG A 84 2.21 9.87 -16.90
CA ARG A 84 0.96 10.02 -17.69
C ARG A 84 -0.12 8.99 -17.36
N ASP A 85 0.24 7.91 -16.67
CA ASP A 85 -0.63 6.76 -16.39
C ASP A 85 -1.26 6.80 -14.99
N SER A 86 -0.95 7.81 -14.16
CA SER A 86 -1.57 7.93 -12.83
C SER A 86 -3.03 8.37 -12.94
N SER A 87 -3.92 7.65 -12.26
CA SER A 87 -5.37 7.87 -12.30
C SER A 87 -5.93 8.50 -11.03
N SER A 88 -5.06 8.78 -10.05
CA SER A 88 -5.40 9.37 -8.75
C SER A 88 -6.10 10.73 -8.86
N SER A 89 -6.85 11.08 -7.82
CA SER A 89 -7.48 12.39 -7.71
C SER A 89 -6.44 13.52 -7.70
N LEU A 90 -5.26 13.29 -7.09
CA LEU A 90 -4.18 14.27 -7.04
C LEU A 90 -3.50 14.46 -8.41
N SER A 91 -3.34 13.41 -9.22
CA SER A 91 -2.77 13.55 -10.57
C SER A 91 -3.65 14.45 -11.45
N LYS A 92 -4.97 14.30 -11.36
CA LYS A 92 -5.93 15.15 -12.06
C LYS A 92 -5.78 16.62 -11.65
N LEU A 93 -5.64 16.90 -10.35
CA LEU A 93 -5.44 18.28 -9.86
C LEU A 93 -4.13 18.89 -10.36
N ILE A 94 -3.04 18.10 -10.42
CA ILE A 94 -1.76 18.56 -10.95
C ILE A 94 -1.89 18.88 -12.45
N LEU A 95 -2.57 18.04 -13.23
CA LEU A 95 -2.80 18.32 -14.66
C LEU A 95 -3.65 19.58 -14.85
N GLN A 96 -4.68 19.76 -14.04
CA GLN A 96 -5.54 20.93 -14.05
C GLN A 96 -4.79 22.21 -13.66
N SER A 97 -3.85 22.14 -12.70
CA SER A 97 -3.08 23.30 -12.26
C SER A 97 -2.18 23.86 -13.36
N TYR A 98 -1.70 23.02 -14.29
CA TYR A 98 -0.95 23.48 -15.47
C TYR A 98 -1.75 24.43 -16.37
N HIS A 99 -3.07 24.29 -16.38
CA HIS A 99 -3.98 25.14 -17.14
C HIS A 99 -4.60 26.26 -16.29
N HIS A 100 -4.21 26.40 -15.03
CA HIS A 100 -4.79 27.34 -14.05
C HIS A 100 -6.30 27.15 -13.84
N GLN A 101 -6.80 25.92 -14.05
CA GLN A 101 -8.21 25.55 -13.92
C GLN A 101 -8.37 24.40 -12.94
N MET A 102 -7.88 24.59 -11.71
CA MET A 102 -7.91 23.55 -10.68
C MET A 102 -9.26 23.54 -9.96
N ASP A 103 -9.89 22.37 -9.89
CA ASP A 103 -11.15 22.21 -9.16
C ASP A 103 -10.95 22.41 -7.65
N HIS A 104 -11.98 22.95 -6.99
CA HIS A 104 -11.96 23.06 -5.54
C HIS A 104 -12.16 21.67 -4.91
N VAL A 105 -11.19 21.23 -4.11
CA VAL A 105 -11.26 19.95 -3.39
C VAL A 105 -11.59 20.17 -1.92
N SER A 106 -12.70 19.58 -1.48
CA SER A 106 -13.06 19.56 -0.06
C SER A 106 -12.35 18.40 0.65
N LEU A 107 -11.31 18.72 1.42
CA LEU A 107 -10.58 17.77 2.28
C LEU A 107 -11.35 17.43 3.58
N THR A 108 -12.61 17.04 3.43
CA THR A 108 -13.54 16.72 4.53
C THR A 108 -13.94 15.25 4.50
N GLY A 109 -14.31 14.68 5.64
CA GLY A 109 -14.77 13.29 5.71
C GLY A 109 -13.64 12.30 5.40
N LEU A 110 -13.84 11.40 4.44
CA LEU A 110 -12.84 10.38 4.07
C LEU A 110 -11.96 10.80 2.89
N THR A 111 -12.21 11.95 2.26
CA THR A 111 -11.48 12.40 1.06
C THR A 111 -9.96 12.39 1.24
N PRO A 112 -9.37 12.93 2.33
CA PRO A 112 -7.92 12.93 2.49
C PRO A 112 -7.32 11.52 2.54
N VAL A 113 -8.02 10.59 3.19
CA VAL A 113 -7.59 9.20 3.30
C VAL A 113 -7.72 8.48 1.97
N HIS A 114 -8.80 8.70 1.21
CA HIS A 114 -8.94 8.14 -0.14
C HIS A 114 -7.82 8.62 -1.06
N MET A 115 -7.49 9.92 -1.05
CA MET A 115 -6.37 10.43 -1.83
C MET A 115 -5.05 9.77 -1.44
N LEU A 116 -4.79 9.61 -0.13
CA LEU A 116 -3.59 8.91 0.33
C LEU A 116 -3.53 7.45 -0.15
N LEU A 117 -4.66 6.74 -0.13
CA LEU A 117 -4.78 5.37 -0.60
C LEU A 117 -4.58 5.28 -2.12
N GLU A 118 -5.18 6.17 -2.90
CA GLU A 118 -5.01 6.23 -4.36
C GLU A 118 -3.53 6.39 -4.73
N MET A 119 -2.82 7.32 -4.08
CA MET A 119 -1.38 7.52 -4.30
C MET A 119 -0.57 6.26 -3.97
N GLY A 120 -0.91 5.57 -2.88
CA GLY A 120 -0.24 4.34 -2.47
C GLY A 120 -0.48 3.19 -3.43
N LEU A 121 -1.73 3.00 -3.88
CA LEU A 121 -2.10 1.97 -4.84
C LEU A 121 -1.42 2.20 -6.20
N ASP A 122 -1.42 3.43 -6.70
CA ASP A 122 -0.73 3.79 -7.95
C ASP A 122 0.78 3.48 -7.84
N LYS A 123 1.41 3.84 -6.72
CA LYS A 123 2.84 3.54 -6.50
C LYS A 123 3.10 2.04 -6.43
N MET A 124 2.38 1.31 -5.58
CA MET A 124 2.57 -0.14 -5.41
C MET A 124 2.38 -0.85 -6.74
N ARG A 125 1.36 -0.48 -7.53
CA ARG A 125 1.14 -1.04 -8.85
C ARG A 125 2.38 -0.87 -9.75
N LYS A 126 2.97 0.32 -9.79
CA LYS A 126 4.17 0.59 -10.59
C LYS A 126 5.38 -0.17 -10.07
N ASP A 127 5.57 -0.25 -8.76
CA ASP A 127 6.65 -1.03 -8.13
C ASP A 127 6.55 -2.52 -8.50
N TYR A 128 5.37 -3.13 -8.39
CA TYR A 128 5.15 -4.53 -8.77
C TYR A 128 5.36 -4.75 -10.27
N ILE A 129 4.85 -3.87 -11.13
CA ILE A 129 5.08 -3.97 -12.58
C ILE A 129 6.58 -3.91 -12.88
N ASN A 130 7.28 -2.94 -12.28
CA ASN A 130 8.72 -2.76 -12.49
C ASN A 130 9.52 -3.97 -12.00
N TYR A 131 9.19 -4.50 -10.83
CA TYR A 131 9.84 -5.69 -10.28
C TYR A 131 9.62 -6.92 -11.17
N LEU A 132 8.36 -7.20 -11.53
CA LEU A 132 8.02 -8.40 -12.31
C LEU A 132 8.62 -8.37 -13.72
N ILE A 133 8.63 -7.19 -14.37
CA ILE A 133 9.28 -7.02 -15.68
C ILE A 133 10.81 -7.06 -15.53
N GLY A 134 11.37 -6.36 -14.53
CA GLY A 134 12.82 -6.30 -14.31
C GLY A 134 13.44 -7.64 -13.93
N GLN A 135 12.66 -8.57 -13.38
CA GLN A 135 13.05 -9.96 -13.11
C GLN A 135 12.68 -10.94 -14.24
N ASP A 136 12.21 -10.44 -15.39
CA ASP A 136 11.77 -11.24 -16.55
C ASP A 136 10.69 -12.30 -16.21
N LEU A 137 9.89 -12.05 -15.16
CA LEU A 137 8.85 -12.99 -14.70
C LEU A 137 7.58 -12.91 -15.55
N THR A 138 7.35 -11.78 -16.22
CA THR A 138 6.20 -11.54 -17.09
C THR A 138 6.47 -10.37 -18.04
N THR A 139 5.54 -10.11 -18.96
CA THR A 139 5.59 -8.93 -19.83
C THR A 139 4.50 -7.94 -19.45
N LEU A 140 4.73 -6.66 -19.77
CA LEU A 140 3.75 -5.59 -19.51
C LEU A 140 2.35 -5.96 -20.01
N ASN A 141 2.26 -6.53 -21.22
CA ASN A 141 0.99 -6.93 -21.82
C ASN A 141 0.17 -7.89 -20.95
N HIS A 142 0.80 -8.79 -20.19
CA HIS A 142 0.08 -9.69 -19.30
C HIS A 142 -0.46 -9.00 -18.04
N LEU A 143 0.15 -7.90 -17.60
CA LEU A 143 -0.22 -7.17 -16.38
C LEU A 143 -1.27 -6.07 -16.63
N VAL A 144 -1.30 -5.47 -17.82
CA VAL A 144 -2.27 -4.42 -18.19
C VAL A 144 -3.43 -4.91 -19.06
N SER A 145 -3.40 -6.15 -19.54
CA SER A 145 -4.49 -6.68 -20.37
C SER A 145 -5.78 -6.91 -19.55
N PRO A 146 -6.93 -6.38 -20.00
CA PRO A 146 -8.23 -6.64 -19.38
C PRO A 146 -8.59 -8.13 -19.28
N ARG A 147 -8.00 -8.98 -20.15
CA ARG A 147 -8.26 -10.42 -20.17
C ARG A 147 -7.87 -11.12 -18.87
N PHE A 148 -6.88 -10.61 -18.12
CA PHE A 148 -6.50 -11.24 -16.85
C PHE A 148 -7.53 -10.95 -15.73
N ILE A 149 -8.19 -9.78 -15.76
CA ILE A 149 -9.25 -9.43 -14.81
C ILE A 149 -10.53 -10.23 -15.08
N LEU A 150 -10.89 -10.43 -16.36
CA LEU A 150 -12.09 -11.18 -16.73
C LEU A 150 -12.00 -12.67 -16.35
N LEU A 151 -10.81 -13.28 -16.42
CA LEU A 151 -10.63 -14.67 -15.97
C LEU A 151 -10.86 -14.85 -14.46
N TYR A 152 -10.64 -13.82 -13.64
CA TYR A 152 -10.95 -13.89 -12.20
C TYR A 152 -12.43 -13.64 -11.89
N SER A 153 -13.15 -12.91 -12.75
CA SER A 153 -14.59 -12.68 -12.61
C SER A 153 -15.44 -13.88 -13.06
N GLU A 154 -14.97 -14.66 -14.03
CA GLU A 154 -15.70 -15.84 -14.53
C GLU A 154 -15.50 -17.10 -13.68
N ASN A 155 -14.57 -17.11 -12.71
CA ASN A 155 -14.33 -18.26 -11.83
C ASN A 155 -15.07 -18.19 -10.48
N HIS A 156 -16.00 -17.25 -10.30
CA HIS A 156 -16.77 -17.10 -9.05
C HIS A 156 -18.28 -16.86 -9.24
N LEU A 157 -18.87 -17.35 -10.34
CA LEU A 157 -20.32 -17.48 -10.52
C LEU A 157 -20.73 -18.93 -10.71
#